data_AF-A0A8J2HJJ6-F1
#
_entry.id   AF-A0A8J2HJJ6-F1
#
_cell.length_a   1.000
_cell.length_b   1.000
_cell.length_c   1.000
_cell.angle_alpha   90.00
_cell.angle_beta   90.00
_cell.angle_gamma   90.00
#
_symmetry.space_group_name_H-M   'P 1'
#
loop_
_entity.id
_entity.type
_entity.pdbx_description
1 polymer ?
#
loop_
_entity_poly.entity_id
_entity_poly.type
_entity_poly.pdbx_seq_one_letter_code
_entity_poly.pdbx_strand_id
1 'polypeptide(L)'
;MKVKFVVFIGILGIILLCPNSEAISKYISQELYAEYLPKIACYFKQQHCSPEDAYFKSQFPDIVGNECSKCDAKTKIKAREEMPIIQKYYPAKFRILLDKYVIPKVFDCLLYDGPCDKKMTLFKEKLPFMLKKKKCPDCSDAVRFKIRKRINYLKRRHAEKWREIEKKYLH
;
A
#
# COMPACT_ATOMS: atom_id res chain seq x y z
N MET A 1 25.43 23.55 -11.77
CA MET A 1 24.17 24.15 -12.28
C MET A 1 22.99 23.42 -11.66
N LYS A 2 22.14 24.12 -10.90
CA LYS A 2 20.92 23.54 -10.29
C LYS A 2 19.73 23.91 -11.17
N VAL A 3 19.23 22.98 -11.96
CA VAL A 3 17.97 23.16 -12.68
C VAL A 3 16.84 22.94 -11.69
N LYS A 4 16.11 24.01 -11.35
CA LYS A 4 14.94 23.96 -10.47
C LYS A 4 13.77 23.41 -11.28
N PHE A 5 13.42 22.14 -11.05
CA PHE A 5 12.11 21.61 -11.46
C PHE A 5 11.06 22.07 -10.45
N VAL A 6 10.63 23.32 -10.61
CA VAL A 6 9.34 23.80 -10.10
C VAL A 6 8.33 23.46 -11.18
N VAL A 7 7.38 22.57 -10.85
CA VAL A 7 5.99 22.47 -11.34
C VAL A 7 5.55 21.03 -11.07
N PHE A 8 4.77 20.86 -10.01
CA PHE A 8 3.55 20.04 -9.97
C PHE A 8 2.83 20.38 -8.66
N ILE A 9 2.31 21.61 -8.62
CA ILE A 9 1.24 21.97 -7.69
C ILE A 9 -0.02 21.34 -8.29
N GLY A 10 -0.44 20.24 -7.67
CA GLY A 10 -1.62 19.50 -8.06
C GLY A 10 -2.04 18.63 -6.88
N ILE A 11 -2.78 19.26 -5.96
CA ILE A 11 -3.49 18.67 -4.82
C ILE A 11 -2.60 18.38 -3.59
N LEU A 12 -2.24 19.49 -2.95
CA LEU A 12 -2.21 19.62 -1.49
C LEU A 12 -3.58 19.23 -0.91
N GLY A 13 -3.58 18.40 0.13
CA GLY A 13 -4.70 18.21 1.04
C GLY A 13 -5.01 16.75 1.31
N ILE A 14 -5.07 16.37 2.59
CA ILE A 14 -5.49 15.06 3.12
C ILE A 14 -4.37 14.02 3.30
N ILE A 15 -3.28 14.36 3.99
CA ILE A 15 -2.51 13.36 4.78
C ILE A 15 -2.06 13.94 6.13
N LEU A 16 -2.91 14.73 6.82
CA LEU A 16 -2.54 15.31 8.13
C LEU A 16 -3.43 14.93 9.32
N LEU A 17 -4.39 14.02 9.17
CA LEU A 17 -5.12 13.50 10.32
C LEU A 17 -5.28 11.98 10.19
N CYS A 18 -4.37 11.23 10.81
CA CYS A 18 -4.83 10.08 11.60
C CYS A 18 -5.00 10.64 13.02
N PRO A 19 -6.14 11.25 13.38
CA PRO A 19 -6.41 11.43 14.79
C PRO A 19 -6.62 10.03 15.39
N ASN A 20 -6.36 9.86 16.68
CA ASN A 20 -6.94 8.75 17.43
C ASN A 20 -8.46 8.82 17.22
N SER A 21 -8.99 8.03 16.29
CA SER A 21 -10.37 8.15 15.83
C SER A 21 -11.20 6.96 16.29
N GLU A 22 -11.41 6.84 17.59
CA GLU A 22 -12.61 6.15 18.07
C GLU A 22 -13.85 7.04 17.89
N ALA A 23 -13.69 8.36 17.67
CA ALA A 23 -14.80 9.30 17.53
C ALA A 23 -15.22 9.67 16.09
N ILE A 24 -14.36 9.56 15.06
CA ILE A 24 -14.75 9.91 13.66
C ILE A 24 -15.53 8.78 12.98
N SER A 25 -15.51 7.56 13.53
CA SER A 25 -16.23 6.40 12.99
C SER A 25 -17.76 6.48 13.11
N LYS A 26 -18.31 7.44 13.88
CA LYS A 26 -19.73 7.42 14.27
C LYS A 26 -20.70 7.98 13.21
N TYR A 27 -20.18 8.61 12.16
CA TYR A 27 -20.96 9.18 11.04
C TYR A 27 -20.44 8.72 9.68
N ILE A 28 -20.07 7.45 9.56
CA ILE A 28 -20.15 6.81 8.25
C ILE A 28 -21.66 6.74 7.96
N SER A 29 -22.14 7.20 6.80
CA SER A 29 -23.51 6.85 6.44
C SER A 29 -23.55 5.33 6.44
N GLN A 30 -24.37 4.74 7.32
CA GLN A 30 -24.46 3.28 7.48
C GLN A 30 -24.66 2.58 6.12
N GLU A 31 -25.26 3.31 5.19
CA GLU A 31 -25.35 3.05 3.75
C GLU A 31 -24.00 2.81 3.07
N LEU A 32 -23.03 3.73 3.16
CA LEU A 32 -21.70 3.56 2.58
C LEU A 32 -20.95 2.36 3.17
N TYR A 33 -21.19 2.07 4.46
CA TYR A 33 -20.64 0.87 5.07
C TYR A 33 -21.31 -0.41 4.51
N ALA A 34 -22.63 -0.44 4.45
CA ALA A 34 -23.37 -1.58 3.91
C ALA A 34 -23.06 -1.84 2.43
N GLU A 35 -22.86 -0.78 1.63
CA GLU A 35 -22.55 -0.87 0.19
C GLU A 35 -21.19 -1.53 -0.08
N TYR A 36 -20.16 -1.14 0.67
CA TYR A 36 -18.79 -1.62 0.42
C TYR A 36 -18.49 -2.97 1.07
N LEU A 37 -19.27 -3.40 2.07
CA LEU A 37 -19.01 -4.63 2.80
C LEU A 37 -19.07 -5.89 1.91
N PRO A 38 -20.05 -6.08 1.00
CA PRO A 38 -20.07 -7.23 0.08
C PRO A 38 -18.87 -7.25 -0.87
N LYS A 39 -18.48 -6.10 -1.43
CA LYS A 39 -17.31 -5.97 -2.31
C LYS A 39 -16.04 -6.41 -1.59
N ILE A 40 -15.85 -5.91 -0.37
CA ILE A 40 -14.75 -6.28 0.51
C ILE A 40 -14.79 -7.78 0.85
N ALA A 41 -15.97 -8.35 1.13
CA ALA A 41 -16.14 -9.78 1.39
C ALA A 41 -15.74 -10.65 0.18
N CYS A 42 -16.08 -10.21 -1.05
CA CYS A 42 -15.57 -10.81 -2.28
C CYS A 42 -14.03 -10.79 -2.32
N TYR A 43 -13.38 -9.67 -1.99
CA TYR A 43 -11.92 -9.57 -1.97
C TYR A 43 -11.29 -10.55 -0.98
N PHE A 44 -12.01 -10.98 0.06
CA PHE A 44 -11.56 -12.04 0.97
C PHE A 44 -11.85 -13.47 0.52
N LYS A 45 -12.58 -13.69 -0.59
CA LYS A 45 -13.18 -14.99 -0.96
C LYS A 45 -14.22 -15.47 0.07
N GLN A 46 -14.87 -14.56 0.79
CA GLN A 46 -15.94 -14.88 1.75
C GLN A 46 -17.30 -14.94 1.08
N GLN A 47 -17.45 -14.25 -0.07
CA GLN A 47 -18.67 -14.23 -0.88
C GLN A 47 -18.30 -14.33 -2.36
N HIS A 48 -19.32 -14.61 -3.18
CA HIS A 48 -19.19 -14.57 -4.64
C HIS A 48 -18.78 -13.16 -5.09
N CYS A 49 -17.89 -13.11 -6.08
CA CYS A 49 -17.46 -11.85 -6.69
C CYS A 49 -18.25 -11.64 -7.98
N SER A 50 -18.75 -10.43 -8.20
CA SER A 50 -19.14 -10.05 -9.56
C SER A 50 -17.91 -10.19 -10.49
N PRO A 51 -18.10 -10.39 -11.81
CA PRO A 51 -16.98 -10.44 -12.75
C PRO A 51 -16.08 -9.19 -12.65
N GLU A 52 -16.68 -8.04 -12.41
CA GLU A 52 -15.97 -6.78 -12.23
C GLU A 52 -15.13 -6.74 -10.93
N ASP A 53 -15.69 -7.19 -9.80
CA ASP A 53 -14.97 -7.23 -8.53
C ASP A 53 -13.89 -8.33 -8.51
N ALA A 54 -14.12 -9.44 -9.23
CA ALA A 54 -13.13 -10.48 -9.42
C ALA A 54 -11.91 -9.96 -10.19
N TYR A 55 -12.15 -9.17 -11.24
CA TYR A 55 -11.09 -8.53 -12.00
C TYR A 55 -10.40 -7.41 -11.20
N PHE A 56 -11.15 -6.56 -10.49
CA PHE A 56 -10.57 -5.55 -9.61
C PHE A 56 -9.65 -6.17 -8.56
N LYS A 57 -10.10 -7.26 -7.95
CA LYS A 57 -9.34 -8.07 -7.00
C LYS A 57 -8.06 -8.64 -7.60
N SER A 58 -8.08 -9.12 -8.86
CA SER A 58 -6.85 -9.61 -9.51
C SER A 58 -5.83 -8.49 -9.75
N GLN A 59 -6.31 -7.25 -9.92
CA GLN A 59 -5.46 -6.07 -10.07
C GLN A 59 -4.99 -5.45 -8.75
N PHE A 60 -5.48 -5.95 -7.59
CA PHE A 60 -5.20 -5.35 -6.27
C PHE A 60 -3.70 -5.12 -5.97
N PRO A 61 -2.77 -6.04 -6.32
CA PRO A 61 -1.35 -5.80 -6.13
C PRO A 61 -0.84 -4.58 -6.90
N ASP A 62 -1.30 -4.36 -8.14
CA ASP A 62 -0.90 -3.23 -8.96
C ASP A 62 -1.59 -1.93 -8.53
N ILE A 63 -2.86 -2.01 -8.12
CA ILE A 63 -3.62 -0.90 -7.53
C ILE A 63 -2.86 -0.31 -6.35
N VAL A 64 -2.43 -1.17 -5.41
CA VAL A 64 -1.77 -0.72 -4.17
C VAL A 64 -0.28 -0.43 -4.38
N GLY A 65 0.42 -1.25 -5.16
CA GLY A 65 1.87 -1.15 -5.35
C GLY A 65 2.26 -0.03 -6.32
N ASN A 66 1.56 0.05 -7.45
CA ASN A 66 1.97 0.85 -8.61
C ASN A 66 0.93 1.87 -9.06
N GLU A 67 -0.03 2.22 -8.19
CA GLU A 67 -1.09 3.18 -8.55
C GLU A 67 -1.83 2.75 -9.83
N CYS A 68 -2.05 1.43 -9.98
CA CYS A 68 -2.77 0.86 -11.11
C CYS A 68 -2.10 1.11 -12.47
N SER A 69 -0.76 1.11 -12.52
CA SER A 69 0.01 1.35 -13.76
C SER A 69 -0.38 0.45 -14.93
N LYS A 70 -0.79 -0.80 -14.66
CA LYS A 70 -1.17 -1.83 -15.64
C LYS A 70 -2.68 -1.96 -15.84
N CYS A 71 -3.47 -1.19 -15.10
CA CYS A 71 -4.92 -1.27 -15.16
C CYS A 71 -5.49 -0.55 -16.39
N ASP A 72 -6.61 -1.06 -16.90
CA ASP A 72 -7.48 -0.33 -17.82
C ASP A 72 -8.14 0.90 -17.17
N ALA A 73 -8.74 1.75 -18.00
CA ALA A 73 -9.35 3.00 -17.57
C ALA A 73 -10.47 2.78 -16.53
N LYS A 74 -11.32 1.76 -16.73
CA LYS A 74 -12.44 1.45 -15.83
C LYS A 74 -11.94 1.07 -14.44
N THR A 75 -10.92 0.23 -14.37
CA THR A 75 -10.31 -0.21 -13.10
C THR A 75 -9.57 0.92 -12.41
N LYS A 76 -8.94 1.83 -13.16
CA LYS A 76 -8.31 3.04 -12.60
C LYS A 76 -9.34 3.95 -11.92
N ILE A 77 -10.50 4.17 -12.56
CA ILE A 77 -11.59 4.97 -11.99
C ILE A 77 -12.07 4.32 -10.69
N LYS A 78 -12.44 3.03 -10.76
CA LYS A 78 -12.88 2.27 -9.59
C LYS A 78 -11.85 2.29 -8.45
N ALA A 79 -10.56 2.16 -8.76
CA ALA A 79 -9.51 2.20 -7.76
C ALA A 79 -9.42 3.58 -7.07
N ARG A 80 -9.60 4.68 -7.83
CA ARG A 80 -9.60 6.04 -7.27
C ARG A 80 -10.79 6.29 -6.35
N GLU A 81 -11.94 5.70 -6.65
CA GLU A 81 -13.16 5.85 -5.87
C GLU A 81 -13.16 4.94 -4.63
N GLU A 82 -12.86 3.66 -4.80
CA GLU A 82 -13.01 2.66 -3.74
C GLU A 82 -11.83 2.66 -2.75
N MET A 83 -10.59 2.89 -3.21
CA MET A 83 -9.42 2.75 -2.33
C MET A 83 -9.40 3.73 -1.16
N PRO A 84 -9.73 5.02 -1.31
CA PRO A 84 -9.82 5.94 -0.18
C PRO A 84 -10.86 5.50 0.85
N ILE A 85 -12.01 5.00 0.41
CA ILE A 85 -13.10 4.50 1.27
C ILE A 85 -12.63 3.27 2.05
N ILE A 86 -12.05 2.28 1.35
CA ILE A 86 -11.52 1.06 1.96
C ILE A 86 -10.42 1.38 2.98
N GLN A 87 -9.49 2.27 2.65
CA GLN A 87 -8.39 2.63 3.55
C GLN A 87 -8.86 3.42 4.77
N LYS A 88 -9.83 4.32 4.60
CA LYS A 88 -10.35 5.19 5.65
C LYS A 88 -11.28 4.43 6.60
N TYR A 89 -12.25 3.70 6.06
CA TYR A 89 -13.35 3.11 6.85
C TYR A 89 -13.15 1.63 7.14
N TYR A 90 -12.29 0.94 6.41
CA TYR A 90 -12.00 -0.48 6.61
C TYR A 90 -10.51 -0.78 6.83
N PRO A 91 -9.79 -0.02 7.69
CA PRO A 91 -8.34 -0.13 7.79
C PRO A 91 -7.86 -1.51 8.23
N ALA A 92 -8.62 -2.22 9.09
CA ALA A 92 -8.29 -3.58 9.49
C ALA A 92 -8.43 -4.57 8.32
N LYS A 93 -9.53 -4.50 7.57
CA LYS A 93 -9.73 -5.33 6.37
C LYS A 93 -8.68 -5.01 5.31
N PHE A 94 -8.40 -3.73 5.07
CA PHE A 94 -7.36 -3.32 4.13
C PHE A 94 -6.00 -3.95 4.46
N ARG A 95 -5.60 -4.00 5.74
CA ARG A 95 -4.36 -4.69 6.16
C ARG A 95 -4.36 -6.17 5.82
N ILE A 96 -5.49 -6.87 6.01
CA ILE A 96 -5.61 -8.28 5.62
C ILE A 96 -5.48 -8.44 4.10
N LEU A 97 -6.03 -7.51 3.31
CA LEU A 97 -5.86 -7.52 1.85
C LEU A 97 -4.38 -7.31 1.46
N LEU A 98 -3.66 -6.43 2.15
CA LEU A 98 -2.22 -6.28 1.97
C LEU A 98 -1.49 -7.60 2.26
N ASP A 99 -1.74 -8.20 3.42
CA ASP A 99 -1.11 -9.47 3.85
C ASP A 99 -1.37 -10.59 2.84
N LYS A 100 -2.55 -10.61 2.22
CA LYS A 100 -2.95 -11.65 1.26
C LYS A 100 -2.39 -11.45 -0.15
N TYR A 101 -2.41 -10.22 -0.66
CA TYR A 101 -2.17 -9.96 -2.10
C TYR A 101 -0.88 -9.19 -2.40
N VAL A 102 -0.39 -8.40 -1.44
CA VAL A 102 0.72 -7.46 -1.67
C VAL A 102 1.99 -7.93 -0.97
N ILE A 103 1.91 -8.29 0.31
CA ILE A 103 3.07 -8.63 1.13
C ILE A 103 3.86 -9.85 0.59
N PRO A 104 3.23 -10.94 0.10
CA PRO A 104 3.99 -12.06 -0.46
C PRO A 104 4.90 -11.61 -1.62
N LYS A 105 4.37 -10.79 -2.55
CA LYS A 105 5.15 -10.27 -3.68
C LYS A 105 6.29 -9.35 -3.23
N VAL A 106 6.09 -8.58 -2.16
CA VAL A 106 7.15 -7.77 -1.57
C VAL A 106 8.28 -8.66 -1.07
N PHE A 107 7.96 -9.75 -0.37
CA PHE A 107 8.98 -10.70 0.09
C PHE A 107 9.63 -11.45 -1.06
N ASP A 108 8.88 -11.88 -2.07
CA ASP A 108 9.45 -12.53 -3.26
C ASP A 108 10.46 -11.62 -3.96
N CYS A 109 10.10 -10.35 -4.16
CA CYS A 109 11.00 -9.35 -4.74
C CYS A 109 12.27 -9.14 -3.91
N LEU A 110 12.16 -9.02 -2.58
CA LEU A 110 13.31 -8.73 -1.71
C LEU A 110 14.19 -9.97 -1.43
N LEU A 111 13.58 -11.14 -1.24
CA LEU A 111 14.26 -12.34 -0.75
C LEU A 111 14.58 -13.36 -1.84
N TYR A 112 13.69 -13.60 -2.79
CA TYR A 112 13.72 -14.82 -3.64
C TYR A 112 13.83 -14.53 -5.15
N ASP A 113 14.39 -13.38 -5.52
CA ASP A 113 14.55 -12.91 -6.90
C ASP A 113 13.26 -12.93 -7.75
N GLY A 114 12.12 -12.84 -7.05
CA GLY A 114 10.82 -12.65 -7.67
C GLY A 114 10.71 -11.28 -8.35
N PRO A 115 9.67 -11.10 -9.18
CA PRO A 115 9.49 -9.87 -9.95
C PRO A 115 9.29 -8.67 -9.02
N CYS A 116 10.10 -7.64 -9.22
CA CYS A 116 9.92 -6.33 -8.61
C CYS A 116 9.29 -5.37 -9.62
N ASP A 117 8.35 -4.54 -9.18
CA ASP A 117 7.95 -3.36 -9.95
C ASP A 117 8.99 -2.23 -9.81
N LYS A 118 8.85 -1.17 -10.62
CA LYS A 118 9.82 -0.06 -10.65
C LYS A 118 10.06 0.57 -9.27
N LYS A 119 9.02 0.71 -8.45
CA LYS A 119 9.13 1.31 -7.10
C LYS A 119 9.84 0.35 -6.15
N MET A 120 9.52 -0.93 -6.22
CA MET A 120 10.14 -1.98 -5.41
C MET A 120 11.57 -2.27 -5.82
N THR A 121 11.94 -2.16 -7.10
CA THR A 121 13.33 -2.24 -7.57
C THR A 121 14.17 -1.13 -6.94
N LEU A 122 13.71 0.13 -7.05
CA LEU A 122 14.38 1.26 -6.41
C LEU A 122 14.47 1.09 -4.89
N PHE A 123 13.39 0.60 -4.26
CA PHE A 123 13.41 0.31 -2.83
C PHE A 123 14.43 -0.79 -2.49
N LYS A 124 14.47 -1.90 -3.24
CA LYS A 124 15.41 -3.03 -3.08
C LYS A 124 16.87 -2.56 -3.18
N GLU A 125 17.18 -1.70 -4.15
CA GLU A 125 18.51 -1.11 -4.34
C GLU A 125 18.93 -0.21 -3.17
N LYS A 126 18.01 0.60 -2.65
CA LYS A 126 18.28 1.54 -1.55
C LYS A 126 18.19 0.88 -0.17
N LEU A 127 17.54 -0.28 -0.07
CA LEU A 127 17.27 -0.97 1.19
C LEU A 127 18.52 -1.25 2.03
N PRO A 128 19.65 -1.75 1.50
CA PRO A 128 20.85 -2.00 2.29
C PRO A 128 21.35 -0.73 2.99
N PHE A 129 21.40 0.39 2.26
CA PHE A 129 21.79 1.68 2.84
C PHE A 129 20.79 2.12 3.92
N MET A 130 19.49 1.99 3.65
CA MET A 130 18.45 2.38 4.59
C MET A 130 18.50 1.58 5.88
N LEU A 131 18.80 0.27 5.81
CA LEU A 131 18.97 -0.59 6.99
C LEU A 131 20.25 -0.21 7.75
N LYS A 132 21.40 -0.09 7.07
CA LYS A 132 22.70 0.22 7.69
C LYS A 132 22.74 1.59 8.34
N LYS A 133 22.24 2.62 7.66
CA LYS A 133 22.31 4.02 8.11
C LYS A 133 21.06 4.49 8.86
N LYS A 134 20.00 3.68 8.89
CA LYS A 134 18.68 4.04 9.46
C LYS A 134 18.13 5.36 8.91
N LYS A 135 18.47 5.69 7.65
CA LYS A 135 18.13 6.94 6.97
C LYS A 135 17.73 6.66 5.52
N CYS A 136 16.81 7.46 4.98
CA CYS A 136 16.60 7.55 3.53
C CYS A 136 17.16 8.90 3.06
N PRO A 137 18.29 8.91 2.32
CA PRO A 137 19.02 10.14 1.99
C PRO A 137 18.26 11.00 0.99
N ASP A 138 17.57 10.37 0.03
CA ASP A 138 16.89 11.05 -1.08
C ASP A 138 15.36 11.14 -0.89
N CYS A 139 14.86 10.86 0.33
CA CYS A 139 13.43 10.90 0.62
C CYS A 139 13.00 12.24 1.23
N SER A 140 11.92 12.82 0.70
CA SER A 140 11.14 13.84 1.42
C SER A 140 10.56 13.29 2.72
N ASP A 141 10.20 14.17 3.65
CA ASP A 141 9.66 13.74 4.96
C ASP A 141 8.37 12.93 4.83
N ALA A 142 7.49 13.31 3.89
CA ALA A 142 6.27 12.56 3.59
C ALA A 142 6.57 11.13 3.10
N VAL A 143 7.56 10.97 2.23
CA VAL A 143 7.99 9.65 1.74
C VAL A 143 8.65 8.85 2.86
N ARG A 144 9.53 9.48 3.64
CA ARG A 144 10.22 8.84 4.77
C ARG A 144 9.22 8.34 5.82
N PHE A 145 8.20 9.12 6.13
CA PHE A 145 7.11 8.74 7.03
C PHE A 145 6.36 7.50 6.51
N LYS A 146 5.98 7.49 5.21
CA LYS A 146 5.31 6.34 4.58
C LYS A 146 6.17 5.08 4.62
N ILE A 147 7.45 5.19 4.29
CA ILE A 147 8.38 4.05 4.34
C ILE A 147 8.51 3.53 5.79
N ARG A 148 8.71 4.41 6.76
CA ARG A 148 8.81 4.02 8.19
C ARG A 148 7.56 3.27 8.65
N LYS A 149 6.37 3.75 8.29
CA LYS A 149 5.10 3.10 8.64
C LYS A 149 5.00 1.69 8.03
N ARG A 150 5.41 1.53 6.77
CA ARG A 150 5.43 0.23 6.06
C ARG A 150 6.46 -0.74 6.64
N ILE A 151 7.68 -0.29 6.92
CA ILE A 151 8.71 -1.10 7.57
C ILE A 151 8.26 -1.54 8.97
N ASN A 152 7.70 -0.62 9.76
CA ASN A 152 7.18 -0.96 11.09
C ASN A 152 6.03 -1.97 11.02
N TYR A 153 5.19 -1.90 9.99
CA TYR A 153 4.16 -2.90 9.73
C TYR A 153 4.79 -4.28 9.48
N LEU A 154 5.76 -4.37 8.56
CA LEU A 154 6.47 -5.62 8.26
C LEU A 154 7.18 -6.19 9.50
N LYS A 155 7.90 -5.34 10.25
CA LYS A 155 8.60 -5.74 11.48
C LYS A 155 7.67 -6.37 12.52
N ARG A 156 6.46 -5.80 12.69
CA ARG A 156 5.51 -6.25 13.72
C ARG A 156 4.68 -7.46 13.28
N ARG A 157 4.31 -7.53 12.00
CA ARG A 157 3.35 -8.53 11.49
C ARG A 157 4.01 -9.71 10.79
N HIS A 158 5.23 -9.52 10.31
CA HIS A 158 5.98 -10.48 9.49
C HIS A 158 7.43 -10.57 9.98
N ALA A 159 7.60 -10.65 11.30
CA ALA A 159 8.88 -10.50 11.98
C ALA A 159 9.96 -11.50 11.52
N GLU A 160 9.56 -12.74 11.23
CA GLU A 160 10.46 -13.78 10.73
C GLU A 160 11.00 -13.44 9.34
N LYS A 161 10.11 -13.17 8.37
CA LYS A 161 10.48 -12.74 7.02
C LYS A 161 11.30 -11.45 7.04
N TRP A 162 10.99 -10.53 7.95
CA TRP A 162 11.79 -9.32 8.12
C TRP A 162 13.21 -9.60 8.64
N ARG A 163 13.38 -10.56 9.55
CA ARG A 163 14.71 -11.01 10.00
C ARG A 163 15.52 -11.61 8.84
N GLU A 164 14.87 -12.33 7.91
CA GLU A 164 15.54 -12.80 6.68
C GLU A 164 16.03 -11.64 5.81
N ILE A 165 15.25 -10.56 5.68
CA ILE A 165 15.66 -9.34 4.97
C ILE A 165 16.88 -8.71 5.66
N GLU A 166 16.83 -8.52 6.98
CA GLU A 166 17.97 -7.97 7.73
C GLU A 166 19.20 -8.85 7.52
N LYS A 167 19.05 -10.18 7.57
CA LYS A 167 20.16 -11.12 7.32
C LYS A 167 20.75 -10.97 5.91
N LYS A 168 19.90 -10.86 4.87
CA LYS A 168 20.33 -10.77 3.46
C LYS A 168 21.07 -9.47 3.13
N TYR A 169 20.74 -8.37 3.79
CA TYR A 169 21.21 -7.03 3.40
C TYR A 169 22.16 -6.37 4.40
N LEU A 170 22.25 -6.86 5.64
CA LEU A 170 23.16 -6.33 6.66
C LEU A 170 24.43 -7.17 6.85
N HIS A 171 24.42 -8.45 6.46
CA HIS A 171 25.62 -9.27 6.32
C HIS A 171 26.15 -9.19 4.88
#